data_AF-A0A1C9W984-F1
#
_entry.id   AF-A0A1C9W984-F1
#
_cell.length_a   1.000
_cell.length_b   1.000
_cell.length_c   1.000
_cell.angle_alpha   90.00
_cell.angle_beta   90.00
_cell.angle_gamma   90.00
#
_symmetry.space_group_name_H-M   'P 1'
#
loop_
_entity.id
_entity.type
_entity.pdbx_description
1 polymer ?
#
loop_
_entity_poly.entity_id
_entity_poly.type
_entity_poly.pdbx_seq_one_letter_code
_entity_poly.pdbx_strand_id
1 'polypeptide(L)'
;MIQIIGPDNDEKLQYLFRDYPKLYDGQGFHIDADNVMDAIRAYSAEYGVEVYPYDGSIEEIGFFDPPKYFFYHSKKRQTVVDIHIVKPDGSFVCIKQDLDYPLEVDDILVFGELEC
;
A
#
# COMPACT_ATOMS: atom_id res chain seq x y z
N MET A 1 -8.94 1.66 14.35
CA MET A 1 -8.89 2.43 13.10
C MET A 1 -7.46 2.51 12.60
N ILE A 2 -7.29 2.24 11.32
CA ILE A 2 -6.05 2.38 10.56
C ILE A 2 -6.26 3.42 9.46
N GLN A 3 -5.17 3.97 8.95
CA GLN A 3 -5.18 4.85 7.80
C GLN A 3 -4.59 4.14 6.59
N ILE A 4 -5.23 4.23 5.43
CA ILE A 4 -4.72 3.74 4.16
C ILE A 4 -4.40 4.94 3.28
N ILE A 5 -3.18 4.93 2.77
CA ILE A 5 -2.64 5.95 1.89
C ILE A 5 -2.24 5.24 0.61
N GLY A 6 -3.02 5.45 -0.44
CA GLY A 6 -2.84 4.78 -1.71
C GLY A 6 -3.03 5.71 -2.89
N PRO A 7 -2.78 5.18 -4.10
CA PRO A 7 -2.64 6.04 -5.27
C PRO A 7 -3.89 6.89 -5.54
N ASP A 8 -5.09 6.38 -5.23
CA ASP A 8 -6.38 6.98 -5.58
C ASP A 8 -7.00 7.84 -4.46
N ASN A 9 -6.35 7.96 -3.29
CA ASN A 9 -6.78 8.87 -2.22
C ASN A 9 -5.71 9.88 -1.79
N ASP A 10 -4.48 9.77 -2.26
CA ASP A 10 -3.44 10.79 -2.07
C ASP A 10 -2.52 10.90 -3.29
N GLU A 11 -2.71 11.97 -4.08
CA GLU A 11 -1.88 12.26 -5.26
C GLU A 11 -0.41 12.60 -4.91
N LYS A 12 -0.08 12.90 -3.63
CA LYS A 12 1.28 13.28 -3.21
C LYS A 12 2.22 12.09 -3.01
N LEU A 13 1.71 10.86 -2.98
CA LEU A 13 2.52 9.63 -2.79
C LEU A 13 3.61 9.44 -3.84
N GLN A 14 3.40 9.97 -5.05
CA GLN A 14 4.36 9.89 -6.15
C GLN A 14 5.74 10.47 -5.81
N TYR A 15 5.83 11.37 -4.82
CA TYR A 15 7.08 12.07 -4.50
C TYR A 15 7.79 11.60 -3.22
N LEU A 16 7.18 10.72 -2.42
CA LEU A 16 7.66 10.45 -1.05
C LEU A 16 8.73 9.35 -0.97
N PHE A 17 8.96 8.56 -2.02
CA PHE A 17 9.92 7.45 -1.98
C PHE A 17 11.41 7.85 -1.98
N ARG A 18 11.76 9.12 -2.19
CA ARG A 18 13.15 9.58 -2.11
C ARG A 18 13.54 10.18 -0.75
N ASP A 19 12.59 10.67 0.03
CA ASP A 19 12.86 11.38 1.29
C ASP A 19 11.71 11.15 2.30
N TYR A 20 11.85 10.21 3.25
CA TYR A 20 10.96 10.09 4.43
C TYR A 20 11.63 10.77 5.64
N PRO A 21 10.94 11.55 6.51
CA PRO A 21 9.50 11.51 6.81
C PRO A 21 8.78 12.86 6.64
N LYS A 22 7.52 12.81 6.19
CA LYS A 22 6.52 13.79 6.62
C LYS A 22 5.34 13.02 7.21
N LEU A 23 5.06 13.29 8.48
CA LEU A 23 3.84 12.87 9.15
C LEU A 23 2.66 13.31 8.28
N TYR A 24 1.91 12.33 7.77
CA TYR A 24 0.88 12.52 6.76
C TYR A 24 -0.26 13.41 7.30
N ASP A 25 -0.63 14.43 6.53
CA ASP A 25 -1.62 15.46 6.91
C ASP A 25 -3.07 15.00 6.70
N GLY A 26 -3.45 13.84 7.24
CA GLY A 26 -4.84 13.49 7.50
C GLY A 26 -5.76 13.26 6.27
N GLN A 27 -5.24 13.13 5.05
CA GLN A 27 -6.04 12.88 3.85
C GLN A 27 -6.20 11.38 3.47
N GLY A 28 -5.65 10.46 4.26
CA GLY A 28 -5.83 9.03 4.03
C GLY A 28 -7.27 8.52 4.27
N PHE A 29 -7.56 7.35 3.70
CA PHE A 29 -8.81 6.63 3.89
C PHE A 29 -8.77 5.89 5.23
N HIS A 30 -9.75 6.11 6.09
CA HIS A 30 -9.75 5.54 7.43
C HIS A 30 -10.74 4.39 7.52
N ILE A 31 -10.29 3.27 8.09
CA ILE A 31 -11.10 2.05 8.21
C ILE A 31 -10.76 1.30 9.49
N ASP A 32 -11.70 0.49 9.99
CA ASP A 32 -11.40 -0.55 10.97
C ASP A 32 -11.14 -1.86 10.23
N ALA A 33 -9.91 -2.36 10.30
CA ALA A 33 -9.47 -3.61 9.68
C ALA A 33 -8.49 -4.33 10.62
N ASP A 34 -8.63 -5.64 10.73
CA ASP A 34 -7.81 -6.48 11.61
C ASP A 34 -6.50 -6.92 10.96
N ASN A 35 -6.44 -6.93 9.63
CA ASN A 35 -5.30 -7.38 8.84
C ASN A 35 -5.23 -6.64 7.49
N VAL A 36 -4.11 -6.84 6.79
CA VAL A 36 -3.84 -6.19 5.50
C VAL A 36 -4.86 -6.58 4.43
N MET A 37 -5.31 -7.84 4.38
CA MET A 37 -6.31 -8.28 3.42
C MET A 37 -7.63 -7.51 3.54
N ASP A 38 -8.12 -7.33 4.78
CA ASP A 38 -9.38 -6.62 5.03
C ASP A 38 -9.25 -5.12 4.74
N ALA A 39 -8.10 -4.52 5.07
CA ALA A 39 -7.78 -3.14 4.72
C ALA A 39 -7.77 -2.93 3.19
N ILE A 40 -7.08 -3.81 2.45
CA ILE A 40 -7.03 -3.77 0.98
C ILE A 40 -8.43 -3.93 0.38
N ARG A 41 -9.23 -4.89 0.87
CA ARG A 41 -10.60 -5.10 0.38
C ARG A 41 -11.48 -3.88 0.57
N ALA A 42 -11.41 -3.24 1.73
CA ALA A 42 -12.17 -2.03 2.01
C ALA A 42 -11.75 -0.88 1.08
N TYR A 43 -10.44 -0.67 0.91
CA TYR A 43 -9.91 0.33 -0.02
C TYR A 43 -10.33 0.05 -1.48
N SER A 44 -10.21 -1.21 -1.91
CA SER A 44 -10.64 -1.68 -3.22
C SER A 44 -12.12 -1.41 -3.50
N ALA A 45 -12.98 -1.66 -2.51
CA ALA A 45 -14.41 -1.41 -2.62
C ALA A 45 -14.74 0.09 -2.68
N GLU A 46 -14.08 0.91 -1.85
CA GLU A 46 -14.29 2.36 -1.80
C GLU A 46 -13.89 3.04 -3.12
N TYR A 47 -12.70 2.73 -3.64
CA TYR A 47 -12.13 3.42 -4.79
C TYR A 47 -12.34 2.69 -6.12
N GLY A 48 -12.96 1.50 -6.10
CA GLY A 48 -13.20 0.69 -7.30
C GLY A 48 -11.89 0.25 -7.96
N VAL A 49 -10.95 -0.24 -7.15
CA VAL A 49 -9.62 -0.68 -7.60
C VAL A 49 -9.38 -2.14 -7.22
N GLU A 50 -8.51 -2.81 -7.97
CA GLU A 50 -8.07 -4.17 -7.70
C GLU A 50 -6.62 -4.14 -7.24
N VAL A 51 -6.34 -4.81 -6.12
CA VAL A 51 -4.99 -4.98 -5.58
C VAL A 51 -4.78 -6.46 -5.31
N TYR A 52 -3.74 -7.06 -5.90
CA TYR A 52 -3.47 -8.49 -5.78
C TYR A 52 -1.97 -8.78 -5.87
N PRO A 53 -1.49 -9.91 -5.29
CA PRO A 53 -0.08 -10.29 -5.33
C PRO A 53 0.52 -10.25 -6.74
N TYR A 54 1.66 -9.59 -6.89
CA TYR A 54 2.43 -9.58 -8.13
C TYR A 54 3.11 -10.93 -8.34
N ASP A 55 3.00 -11.49 -9.54
CA ASP A 55 3.45 -12.84 -9.89
C ASP A 55 4.78 -12.89 -10.66
N GLY A 56 5.42 -11.74 -10.90
CA GLY A 56 6.66 -11.68 -11.68
C GLY A 56 6.44 -11.58 -13.19
N SER A 57 5.23 -11.24 -13.65
CA SER A 57 4.88 -11.17 -15.08
C SER A 57 5.53 -10.03 -15.87
N ILE A 58 6.17 -9.06 -15.23
CA ILE A 58 6.92 -7.93 -15.82
C ILE A 58 8.42 -8.13 -15.55
N GLU A 59 9.20 -8.42 -16.60
CA GLU A 59 10.62 -8.80 -16.49
C GLU A 59 11.50 -7.68 -15.89
N GLU A 60 11.15 -6.42 -16.14
CA GLU A 60 11.84 -5.24 -15.64
C GLU A 60 11.62 -5.01 -14.14
N ILE A 61 10.55 -5.59 -13.58
CA ILE A 61 10.22 -5.49 -12.15
C ILE A 61 10.72 -6.75 -11.46
N GLY A 62 11.78 -6.58 -10.66
CA GLY A 62 12.41 -7.67 -9.93
C GLY A 62 11.41 -8.51 -9.13
N PHE A 63 11.45 -9.82 -9.33
CA PHE A 63 10.71 -10.79 -8.54
C PHE A 63 11.59 -11.27 -7.38
N PHE A 64 11.26 -10.84 -6.16
CA PHE A 64 12.03 -11.12 -4.95
C PHE A 64 11.62 -12.45 -4.30
N ASP A 65 12.50 -13.03 -3.49
CA ASP A 65 12.17 -14.18 -2.62
C ASP A 65 12.31 -13.80 -1.13
N PRO A 66 11.23 -13.77 -0.34
CA PRO A 66 9.84 -13.91 -0.79
C PRO A 66 9.32 -12.70 -1.61
N PRO A 67 8.29 -12.90 -2.45
CA PRO A 67 7.72 -11.87 -3.32
C PRO A 67 7.19 -10.68 -2.54
N LYS A 68 7.44 -9.48 -3.06
CA LYS A 68 7.24 -8.22 -2.31
C LYS A 68 6.07 -7.40 -2.80
N TYR A 69 5.85 -7.36 -4.12
CA TYR A 69 5.00 -6.34 -4.73
C TYR A 69 3.57 -6.78 -4.97
N PHE A 70 2.71 -5.84 -5.33
CA PHE A 70 1.32 -6.08 -5.69
C PHE A 70 1.00 -5.38 -7.01
N PHE A 71 0.15 -6.00 -7.82
CA PHE A 71 -0.50 -5.30 -8.90
C PHE A 71 -1.56 -4.37 -8.34
N TYR A 72 -1.62 -3.16 -8.91
CA TYR A 72 -2.62 -2.16 -8.64
C TYR A 72 -3.32 -1.78 -9.94
N HIS A 73 -4.63 -1.99 -10.00
CA HIS A 73 -5.43 -1.68 -11.18
C HIS A 73 -6.61 -0.80 -10.79
N SER A 74 -6.66 0.38 -11.37
CA SER A 74 -7.79 1.31 -11.31
C SER A 74 -8.30 1.61 -12.72
N LYS A 75 -9.43 2.31 -12.83
CA LYS A 75 -9.90 2.81 -14.14
C LYS A 75 -8.93 3.78 -14.83
N LYS A 76 -8.05 4.43 -14.07
CA LYS A 76 -7.15 5.48 -14.56
C LYS A 76 -5.74 4.97 -14.87
N ARG A 77 -5.29 3.92 -14.18
CA ARG A 77 -3.92 3.40 -14.26
C ARG A 77 -3.83 1.94 -13.87
N GLN A 78 -2.80 1.29 -14.41
CA GLN A 78 -2.30 -0.01 -13.99
C GLN A 78 -0.83 0.17 -13.64
N THR A 79 -0.44 -0.28 -12.45
CA THR A 79 0.93 -0.16 -11.96
C THR A 79 1.25 -1.28 -10.98
N VAL A 80 2.51 -1.37 -10.56
CA VAL A 80 2.95 -2.24 -9.48
C VAL A 80 3.25 -1.37 -8.27
N VAL A 81 2.74 -1.79 -7.12
CA VAL A 81 2.92 -1.09 -5.85
C VAL A 81 3.67 -1.96 -4.84
N ASP A 82 4.32 -1.29 -3.92
CA ASP A 82 4.93 -1.86 -2.74
C ASP A 82 4.16 -1.40 -1.50
N ILE A 83 3.74 -2.35 -0.67
CA ILE A 83 2.88 -2.06 0.49
C ILE A 83 3.73 -2.11 1.76
N HIS A 84 3.75 -0.98 2.48
CA HIS A 84 4.43 -0.85 3.76
C HIS A 84 3.44 -0.42 4.85
N ILE A 85 3.76 -0.79 6.09
CA ILE A 85 3.08 -0.27 7.27
C ILE A 85 4.02 0.73 7.94
N VAL A 86 3.51 1.92 8.23
CA VAL A 86 4.14 2.88 9.13
C VAL A 86 3.48 2.75 10.48
N LYS A 87 4.28 2.44 11.49
CA LYS A 87 3.85 2.34 12.88
C LYS A 87 3.75 3.74 13.51
N PRO A 88 2.99 3.89 14.61
CA PRO A 88 2.85 5.19 15.31
C PRO A 88 4.19 5.77 15.81
N ASP A 89 5.19 4.93 16.06
CA ASP A 89 6.54 5.35 16.44
C ASP A 89 7.41 5.81 15.24
N GLY A 90 6.85 5.79 14.03
CA GLY A 90 7.52 6.14 12.78
C GLY A 90 8.37 5.02 12.18
N SER A 91 8.38 3.82 12.77
CA SER A 91 9.04 2.66 12.18
C SER A 91 8.27 2.11 10.98
N PHE A 92 9.00 1.45 10.08
CA PHE A 92 8.45 0.92 8.83
C PHE A 92 8.54 -0.61 8.82
N VAL A 93 7.44 -1.25 8.45
CA VAL A 93 7.37 -2.70 8.25
C VAL A 93 7.08 -2.98 6.78
N CYS A 94 7.99 -3.73 6.14
CA CYS A 94 7.75 -4.33 4.84
C CYS A 94 7.09 -5.69 5.04
N ILE A 95 5.79 -5.77 4.78
CA ILE A 95 5.01 -7.01 4.91
C ILE A 95 5.20 -7.96 3.73
N LYS A 96 5.82 -7.47 2.64
CA LYS A 96 5.89 -8.20 1.38
C LYS A 96 4.47 -8.58 0.93
N GLN A 97 4.25 -9.80 0.47
CA GLN A 97 2.92 -10.31 0.13
C GLN A 97 2.14 -10.97 1.28
N ASP A 98 2.51 -10.74 2.55
CA ASP A 98 1.78 -11.29 3.70
C ASP A 98 0.46 -10.54 3.95
N LEU A 99 -0.61 -11.03 3.33
CA LEU A 99 -1.96 -10.45 3.44
C LEU A 99 -2.62 -10.71 4.80
N ASP A 100 -2.15 -11.71 5.56
CA ASP A 100 -2.66 -12.03 6.89
C ASP A 100 -1.96 -11.22 7.99
N TYR A 101 -1.01 -10.35 7.62
CA TYR A 101 -0.27 -9.53 8.56
C TYR A 101 -1.24 -8.69 9.43
N PRO A 102 -1.16 -8.78 10.77
CA PRO A 102 -2.09 -8.10 11.66
C PRO A 102 -1.84 -6.59 11.67
N LEU A 103 -2.91 -5.82 11.64
CA LEU A 103 -2.86 -4.37 11.76
C LEU A 103 -3.21 -3.93 13.18
N GLU A 104 -2.50 -2.93 13.66
CA GLU A 104 -2.72 -2.33 14.98
C GLU A 104 -3.40 -0.97 14.84
N VAL A 105 -4.02 -0.50 15.92
CA VAL A 105 -4.61 0.84 15.94
C VAL A 105 -3.54 1.89 15.63
N ASP A 106 -3.91 2.87 14.81
CA ASP A 106 -3.06 3.96 14.33
C ASP A 106 -1.93 3.53 13.35
N ASP A 107 -1.94 2.28 12.89
CA ASP A 107 -1.12 1.88 11.75
C ASP A 107 -1.53 2.64 10.49
N ILE A 108 -0.53 2.97 9.67
CA ILE A 108 -0.72 3.58 8.35
C ILE A 108 -0.24 2.61 7.30
N LEU A 109 -1.16 2.11 6.47
CA LEU A 109 -0.86 1.27 5.33
C LEU A 109 -0.60 2.16 4.10
N VAL A 110 0.60 2.06 3.52
CA VAL A 110 1.05 2.91 2.41
C VAL A 110 1.29 2.07 1.17
N PHE A 111 0.63 2.41 0.06
CA PHE A 111 0.82 1.79 -1.24
C PHE A 111 1.73 2.68 -2.08
N GLY A 112 3.01 2.32 -2.16
CA GLY A 112 4.01 3.04 -2.93
C GLY A 112 4.07 2.58 -4.38
N GLU A 113 3.82 3.47 -5.34
CA GLU A 113 4.02 3.15 -6.76
C GLU A 113 5.51 2.93 -7.05
N LEU A 114 5.85 1.79 -7.67
CA LEU A 114 7.15 1.62 -8.32
C LEU A 114 7.05 2.37 -9.65
N GLU A 115 7.51 3.62 -9.69
CA GLU A 115 7.51 4.41 -10.93
C GLU A 115 8.05 3.61 -12.12
N CYS A 116 7.43 3.80 -13.28
CA CYS A 116 8.07 3.69 -14.59
C CYS A 116 7.72 4.95 -15.39
#